data_AF-A0A6P0XI78-F1
#
_entry.id   AF-A0A6P0XI78-F1
#
_cell.length_a   1.000
_cell.length_b   1.000
_cell.length_c   1.000
_cell.angle_alpha   90.00
_cell.angle_beta   90.00
_cell.angle_gamma   90.00
#
_symmetry.space_group_name_H-M   'P 1'
#
loop_
_entity.id
_entity.type
_entity.pdbx_description
1 polymer ?
#
loop_
_entity_poly.entity_id
_entity_poly.type
_entity_poly.pdbx_seq_one_letter_code
_entity_poly.pdbx_strand_id
1 'polypeptide(L)'
;MSELLNKSKKKLSLLIVEDSDEDYTTLIRLLRKQGFEYPIYRCIDGDDALDFVFQRGEYSPEIAPRPTLILIDLNMPGTDGREVIEIIKNHQQLKIIPIVVFSTSSNTKDIQ
;
A
#
# COMPACT_ATOMS: atom_id res chain seq x y z
N MET A 1 6.87 26.52 12.09
CA MET A 1 7.47 25.17 12.30
C MET A 1 6.39 24.09 12.39
N SER A 2 5.34 24.25 13.22
CA SER A 2 4.20 23.32 13.33
C SER A 2 3.40 23.14 12.02
N GLU A 3 3.13 24.21 11.28
CA GLU A 3 2.42 24.13 9.99
C GLU A 3 3.18 23.40 8.89
N LEU A 4 4.51 23.53 8.84
CA LEU A 4 5.37 22.83 7.86
C LEU A 4 5.42 21.32 8.17
N LEU A 5 5.51 20.94 9.44
CA LEU A 5 5.39 19.56 9.90
C LEU A 5 4.00 18.97 9.58
N ASN A 6 2.93 19.76 9.74
CA ASN A 6 1.56 19.35 9.45
C ASN A 6 1.31 19.19 7.93
N LYS A 7 1.88 20.08 7.09
CA LYS A 7 1.84 19.98 5.62
C LYS A 7 2.62 18.78 5.11
N SER A 8 3.70 18.39 5.80
CA SER A 8 4.50 17.19 5.50
C SER A 8 3.81 15.89 5.93
N LYS A 9 3.12 15.88 7.09
CA LYS A 9 2.28 14.74 7.53
C LYS A 9 1.16 14.43 6.53
N LYS A 10 0.57 15.46 5.89
CA LYS A 10 -0.46 15.30 4.84
C LYS A 10 0.01 14.59 3.57
N LYS A 11 1.32 14.47 3.33
CA LYS A 11 1.88 13.77 2.16
C LYS A 11 2.23 12.31 2.43
N LEU A 12 2.32 11.90 3.69
CA LEU A 12 2.70 10.56 4.06
C LEU A 12 1.43 9.73 4.21
N SER A 13 1.31 8.68 3.39
CA SER A 13 0.22 7.71 3.45
C SER A 13 0.74 6.30 3.16
N LEU A 14 0.02 5.32 3.72
CA LEU A 14 0.25 3.90 3.52
C LEU A 14 -0.89 3.32 2.68
N LEU A 15 -0.55 2.60 1.62
CA LEU A 15 -1.49 1.71 0.93
C LEU A 15 -1.23 0.29 1.41
N ILE A 16 -2.29 -0.40 1.85
CA ILE A 16 -2.28 -1.83 2.18
C ILE A 16 -3.09 -2.56 1.10
N VAL A 17 -2.50 -3.58 0.50
CA VAL A 17 -3.18 -4.47 -0.46
C VAL A 17 -3.36 -5.82 0.24
N GLU A 18 -4.60 -6.11 0.63
CA GLU A 18 -4.99 -7.22 1.53
C GLU A 18 -6.47 -7.55 1.38
N ASP A 19 -6.80 -8.77 0.95
CA ASP A 19 -8.17 -9.24 0.74
C ASP A 19 -8.84 -9.71 2.03
N SER A 20 -8.07 -10.17 3.02
CA SER A 20 -8.57 -10.65 4.31
C SER A 20 -8.94 -9.51 5.25
N ASP A 21 -10.24 -9.40 5.59
CA ASP A 21 -10.75 -8.44 6.57
C ASP A 21 -10.13 -8.64 7.96
N GLU A 22 -9.86 -9.89 8.34
CA GLU A 22 -9.30 -10.24 9.64
C GLU A 22 -7.82 -9.81 9.74
N ASP A 23 -7.02 -10.10 8.72
CA ASP A 23 -5.61 -9.74 8.67
C ASP A 23 -5.43 -8.23 8.57
N TYR A 24 -6.22 -7.57 7.71
CA TYR A 24 -6.25 -6.11 7.64
C TYR A 24 -6.59 -5.48 9.00
N THR A 25 -7.65 -5.96 9.65
CA THR A 25 -8.08 -5.42 10.96
C THR A 25 -7.00 -5.61 12.02
N THR A 26 -6.35 -6.77 12.04
CA THR A 26 -5.26 -7.09 12.98
C THR A 26 -4.06 -6.19 12.75
N LEU A 27 -3.65 -6.01 11.49
CA LEU A 27 -2.55 -5.15 11.11
C LEU A 27 -2.82 -3.68 11.46
N ILE A 28 -4.02 -3.16 11.17
CA ILE A 28 -4.40 -1.79 11.53
C ILE A 28 -4.33 -1.59 13.05
N ARG A 29 -4.86 -2.54 13.85
CA ARG A 29 -4.77 -2.47 15.32
C ARG A 29 -3.32 -2.42 15.79
N LEU A 30 -2.44 -3.23 15.21
CA LEU A 30 -1.02 -3.23 15.53
C LEU A 30 -0.36 -1.89 15.18
N LEU A 31 -0.56 -1.39 13.95
CA LEU A 31 -0.02 -0.11 13.49
C LEU A 31 -0.46 1.05 14.40
N ARG A 32 -1.76 1.12 14.72
CA ARG A 32 -2.29 2.16 15.62
C ARG A 32 -1.72 2.03 17.03
N LYS A 33 -1.55 0.82 17.56
CA LYS A 33 -0.91 0.58 18.87
C LYS A 33 0.54 1.06 18.90
N GLN A 34 1.26 1.02 17.78
CA GLN A 34 2.62 1.57 17.65
C GLN A 34 2.66 3.08 17.38
N GLY A 35 1.53 3.77 17.42
CA GLY A 35 1.46 5.22 17.20
C GLY A 35 1.55 5.63 15.73
N PHE A 36 1.24 4.73 14.78
CA PHE A 36 1.14 5.11 13.37
C PHE A 36 -0.10 6.01 13.17
N GLU A 37 0.11 7.28 12.85
CA GLU A 37 -0.95 8.30 12.73
C GLU A 37 -1.28 8.66 11.27
N TYR A 38 -0.54 8.13 10.29
CA TYR A 38 -0.74 8.50 8.90
C TYR A 38 -2.02 7.87 8.32
N PRO A 39 -2.61 8.50 7.28
CA PRO A 39 -3.67 7.90 6.48
C PRO A 39 -3.29 6.51 5.99
N ILE A 40 -4.22 5.58 6.10
CA ILE A 40 -4.10 4.22 5.58
C ILE A 40 -5.24 4.01 4.61
N TYR A 41 -4.90 3.59 3.40
CA TYR A 41 -5.81 3.16 2.36
C TYR A 41 -5.71 1.66 2.20
N ARG A 42 -6.83 1.01 1.83
CA ARG A 42 -6.89 -0.42 1.57
C ARG A 42 -7.38 -0.66 0.15
N CYS A 43 -6.71 -1.56 -0.54
CA CYS A 43 -7.22 -2.23 -1.73
C CYS A 43 -7.35 -3.73 -1.42
N ILE A 44 -8.39 -4.38 -1.93
CA ILE A 44 -8.66 -5.81 -1.67
C ILE A 44 -8.20 -6.73 -2.81
N ASP A 45 -7.78 -6.15 -3.92
CA ASP A 45 -7.25 -6.85 -5.08
C ASP A 45 -6.24 -5.96 -5.83
N GLY A 46 -5.63 -6.52 -6.86
CA GLY A 46 -4.53 -5.88 -7.59
C GLY A 46 -5.00 -4.88 -8.61
N ASP A 47 -6.15 -5.09 -9.23
CA ASP A 47 -6.72 -4.13 -10.17
C ASP A 47 -7.06 -2.83 -9.44
N ASP A 48 -7.66 -2.95 -8.26
CA ASP A 48 -7.96 -1.84 -7.36
C ASP A 48 -6.67 -1.13 -6.90
N ALA A 49 -5.63 -1.91 -6.55
CA ALA A 49 -4.33 -1.35 -6.20
C ALA A 49 -3.66 -0.59 -7.36
N LEU A 50 -3.77 -1.11 -8.59
CA LEU A 50 -3.25 -0.48 -9.79
C LEU A 50 -4.01 0.80 -10.10
N ASP A 51 -5.34 0.77 -10.05
CA ASP A 51 -6.17 1.95 -10.24
C ASP A 51 -5.87 3.03 -9.18
N PHE A 52 -5.62 2.63 -7.93
CA PHE A 52 -5.19 3.55 -6.87
C PHE A 52 -3.87 4.25 -7.21
N VAL A 53 -2.81 3.50 -7.53
CA VAL A 53 -1.46 4.08 -7.76
C VAL A 53 -1.37 4.86 -9.06
N PHE A 54 -2.07 4.41 -10.10
CA PHE A 54 -2.17 5.12 -11.38
C PHE A 54 -3.16 6.28 -11.34
N GLN A 55 -3.95 6.41 -10.26
CA GLN A 55 -4.96 7.44 -10.09
C GLN A 55 -6.03 7.41 -11.19
N ARG A 56 -6.65 6.24 -11.34
CA ARG A 56 -7.71 5.93 -12.31
C ARG A 56 -9.05 5.74 -11.59
N GLY A 57 -10.14 5.78 -12.36
CA GLY A 57 -11.48 5.57 -11.84
C GLY A 57 -11.84 6.57 -10.75
N GLU A 58 -12.22 6.06 -9.57
CA GLU A 58 -12.61 6.87 -8.41
C GLU A 58 -11.40 7.47 -7.66
N TYR A 59 -10.19 7.00 -7.97
CA TYR A 59 -8.96 7.42 -7.29
C TYR A 59 -8.37 8.69 -7.89
N SER A 60 -8.87 9.84 -7.41
CA SER A 60 -8.28 11.15 -7.74
C SER A 60 -7.22 11.56 -6.71
N PRO A 61 -6.24 12.42 -7.07
CA PRO A 61 -5.22 12.92 -6.13
C PRO A 61 -5.77 13.62 -4.88
N GLU A 62 -7.00 14.14 -4.93
CA GLU A 62 -7.63 14.84 -3.81
C GLU A 62 -8.26 13.87 -2.79
N ILE A 63 -8.73 12.71 -3.26
CA ILE A 63 -9.40 11.68 -2.44
C ILE A 63 -8.38 10.61 -2.00
N ALA A 64 -7.57 10.15 -2.96
CA ALA A 64 -6.58 9.11 -2.87
C ALA A 64 -5.22 9.65 -3.39
N PRO A 65 -4.49 10.44 -2.56
CA PRO A 65 -3.15 10.84 -2.90
C PRO A 65 -2.25 9.60 -3.06
N ARG A 66 -1.32 9.65 -4.02
CA ARG A 66 -0.38 8.54 -4.25
C ARG A 66 0.34 8.16 -2.95
N PRO A 67 0.47 6.85 -2.68
CA PRO A 67 1.02 6.39 -1.43
C PRO A 67 2.51 6.65 -1.36
N THR A 68 3.00 6.89 -0.13
CA THR A 68 4.44 6.99 0.13
C THR A 68 5.07 5.66 0.52
N LEU A 69 4.25 4.67 0.82
CA LEU A 69 4.64 3.30 1.11
C LEU A 69 3.49 2.38 0.70
N ILE A 70 3.82 1.27 0.04
CA ILE A 70 2.88 0.20 -0.27
C ILE A 70 3.28 -1.02 0.55
N LEU A 71 2.30 -1.63 1.19
CA LEU A 71 2.41 -2.89 1.90
C LEU A 71 1.50 -3.89 1.19
N ILE A 72 2.06 -4.97 0.66
CA ILE A 72 1.34 -5.92 -0.21
C ILE A 72 1.42 -7.33 0.33
N ASP A 73 0.27 -8.00 0.43
CA ASP A 73 0.21 -9.43 0.68
C ASP A 73 0.42 -10.20 -0.64
N LEU A 74 1.22 -11.26 -0.57
CA LEU A 74 1.44 -12.18 -1.69
C LEU A 74 0.56 -13.43 -1.62
N ASN A 75 -0.22 -13.61 -0.56
CA ASN A 75 -1.11 -14.76 -0.39
C ASN A 75 -2.54 -14.53 -0.88
N MET A 76 -2.85 -13.34 -1.42
CA MET A 76 -4.19 -13.02 -1.93
C MET A 76 -4.62 -13.98 -3.05
N PRO A 77 -5.85 -14.52 -3.01
CA PRO A 77 -6.38 -15.34 -4.09
C PRO A 77 -6.74 -14.48 -5.32
N GLY A 78 -6.29 -14.92 -6.50
CA GLY A 78 -6.69 -14.35 -7.80
C GLY A 78 -5.90 -13.11 -8.25
N THR A 79 -5.39 -12.30 -7.33
CA THR A 79 -4.46 -11.21 -7.64
C THR A 79 -3.03 -11.66 -7.43
N ASP A 80 -2.19 -11.61 -8.46
CA ASP A 80 -0.76 -11.79 -8.25
C ASP A 80 -0.15 -10.48 -7.73
N GLY A 81 0.00 -10.37 -6.41
CA GLY A 81 0.71 -9.24 -5.81
C GLY A 81 2.10 -9.01 -6.43
N ARG A 82 2.71 -10.04 -7.03
CA ARG A 82 3.95 -9.90 -7.80
C ARG A 82 3.76 -9.14 -9.10
N GLU A 83 2.65 -9.33 -9.82
CA GLU A 83 2.32 -8.58 -11.03
C GLU A 83 2.14 -7.09 -10.69
N VAL A 84 1.44 -6.78 -9.60
CA VAL A 84 1.30 -5.40 -9.11
C VAL A 84 2.67 -4.78 -8.82
N ILE A 85 3.55 -5.51 -8.12
CA ILE A 85 4.92 -5.08 -7.86
C ILE A 85 5.67 -4.82 -9.17
N GLU A 86 5.63 -5.76 -10.11
CA GLU A 86 6.34 -5.68 -11.39
C GLU A 86 5.89 -4.45 -12.19
N ILE A 87 4.58 -4.24 -12.33
CA ILE A 87 4.01 -3.08 -13.05
C ILE A 87 4.46 -1.78 -12.39
N ILE A 88 4.37 -1.68 -11.06
CA ILE A 88 4.77 -0.48 -10.32
C ILE A 88 6.28 -0.21 -10.49
N LYS A 89 7.12 -1.25 -10.40
CA LYS A 89 8.59 -1.12 -10.49
C LYS A 89 9.10 -0.83 -11.90
N ASN A 90 8.36 -1.23 -12.93
CA ASN A 90 8.66 -0.89 -14.31
C ASN A 90 8.15 0.51 -14.73
N HIS A 91 7.29 1.15 -13.92
CA HIS A 91 6.78 2.48 -14.24
C HIS A 91 7.67 3.62 -13.71
N GLN A 92 8.09 4.53 -14.60
CA GLN A 92 9.10 5.56 -14.31
C GLN A 92 8.78 6.46 -13.10
N GLN A 93 7.50 6.81 -12.91
CA GLN A 93 7.07 7.67 -11.80
C GLN A 93 6.70 6.91 -10.52
N LEU A 94 6.37 5.61 -10.62
CA LEU A 94 5.85 4.84 -9.48
C LEU A 94 6.93 3.96 -8.83
N LYS A 95 7.97 3.60 -9.57
CA LYS A 95 9.07 2.74 -9.07
C LYS A 95 9.76 3.26 -7.81
N ILE A 96 9.71 4.58 -7.60
CA ILE A 96 10.26 5.27 -6.42
C ILE A 96 9.48 4.97 -5.14
N ILE A 97 8.23 4.51 -5.25
CA ILE A 97 7.41 4.16 -4.09
C ILE A 97 7.99 2.86 -3.49
N PRO A 98 8.42 2.88 -2.22
CA PRO A 98 8.86 1.67 -1.55
C PRO A 98 7.69 0.69 -1.44
N ILE A 99 7.97 -0.58 -1.72
CA ILE A 99 7.02 -1.68 -1.54
C ILE A 99 7.61 -2.63 -0.51
N VAL A 100 6.84 -2.94 0.52
CA VAL A 100 7.15 -3.96 1.51
C VAL A 100 6.18 -5.11 1.28
N VAL A 101 6.73 -6.30 1.07
CA VAL A 101 5.95 -7.53 1.07
C VAL A 101 5.74 -7.96 2.51
N PHE A 102 4.50 -8.27 2.88
CA PHE A 102 4.20 -8.98 4.12
C PHE A 102 3.48 -10.26 3.75
N SER A 103 4.01 -11.39 4.18
CA SER A 103 3.38 -12.68 3.95
C SER A 103 3.68 -13.58 5.14
N THR A 104 2.71 -14.41 5.50
CA THR A 104 2.87 -15.51 6.46
C THR A 104 3.64 -16.70 5.86
N SER A 105 3.96 -16.65 4.57
CA SER A 105 4.74 -17.67 3.88
C SER A 105 6.23 -17.49 4.20
N SER A 106 6.83 -18.54 4.77
CA SER A 106 8.28 -18.69 4.93
C SER A 106 8.95 -19.16 3.63
N ASN A 107 8.32 -18.91 2.47
CA ASN A 107 8.80 -19.36 1.19
C ASN A 107 9.98 -18.47 0.76
N THR A 108 11.17 -19.06 0.72
CA THR A 108 12.42 -18.37 0.39
C THR A 108 12.45 -17.76 -1.01
N LYS A 109 11.50 -18.12 -1.88
CA LYS A 109 11.30 -17.52 -3.21
C LYS A 109 10.72 -16.10 -3.17
N ASP A 110 10.22 -15.65 -2.02
CA ASP A 110 9.63 -14.31 -1.86
C ASP A 110 10.68 -13.21 -1.59
N ILE A 111 11.96 -13.58 -1.44
CA ILE A 111 13.08 -12.70 -1.04
C ILE A 111 14.20 -12.62 -2.12
N GLN A 112 13.88 -12.81 -3.41
CA GLN A 112 14.88 -12.71 -4.48
C GLN A 112 14.92 -11.34 -5.16
#